data_AF-A0A285MBM0-F1
#
_entry.id   AF-A0A285MBM0-F1
#
_cell.length_a   1.000
_cell.length_b   1.000
_cell.length_c   1.000
_cell.angle_alpha   90.00
_cell.angle_beta   90.00
_cell.angle_gamma   90.00
#
_symmetry.space_group_name_H-M   'P 1'
#
loop_
_entity.id
_entity.type
_entity.pdbx_description
1 polymer ?
#
loop_
_entity_poly.entity_id
_entity_poly.type
_entity_poly.pdbx_seq_one_letter_code
_entity_poly.pdbx_strand_id
1 'polypeptide(L)' 'MCNCIETVNEQLAERNTVLSQAFFFRENPNPGLMLETKRIEIVRGKPKAISVFPSYCPFCGEKYPKKEEQAS' A
#
# COMPACT_ATOMS: atom_id res chain seq x y z
N MET A 1 -2.54 14.06 8.48
CA MET A 1 -1.20 13.49 8.16
C MET A 1 -1.20 12.06 8.64
N CYS A 2 -1.34 11.15 7.68
CA CYS A 2 -1.48 9.71 7.94
C CYS A 2 -0.11 9.07 8.17
N ASN A 3 0.16 8.62 9.41
CA ASN A 3 1.37 7.87 9.80
C ASN A 3 1.09 6.37 10.03
N CYS A 4 0.02 5.84 9.43
CA CYS A 4 -0.43 4.48 9.74
C CYS A 4 0.55 3.40 9.29
N ILE A 5 1.34 3.65 8.24
CA ILE A 5 2.31 2.67 7.73
C ILE A 5 3.44 2.49 8.75
N GLU A 6 3.95 3.60 9.28
CA GLU A 6 4.97 3.61 10.33
C GLU A 6 4.44 2.92 11.59
N THR A 7 3.26 3.31 12.07
CA THR A 7 2.65 2.70 13.27
C THR A 7 2.41 1.19 13.11
N VAL A 8 1.92 0.74 11.95
CA VAL A 8 1.71 -0.70 11.72
C VAL A 8 3.06 -1.43 11.60
N ASN A 9 4.06 -0.85 10.95
CA ASN A 9 5.39 -1.45 10.86
C ASN A 9 6.07 -1.58 12.23
N GLU A 10 5.90 -0.60 13.13
CA GLU A 10 6.37 -0.70 14.52
C GLU A 10 5.72 -1.90 15.24
N GLN A 11 4.41 -2.10 15.07
CA GLN A 11 3.69 -3.25 15.64
C GLN A 11 4.10 -4.59 15.00
N LEU A 12 4.47 -4.59 13.72
CA LEU A 12 4.92 -5.78 13.00
C LEU A 12 6.39 -6.13 13.28
N ALA A 13 7.17 -5.22 13.84
CA ALA A 13 8.56 -5.45 14.22
C ALA A 13 8.70 -6.60 15.22
N GLU A 14 7.76 -6.74 16.16
CA GLU A 14 7.70 -7.88 17.10
C GLU A 14 7.59 -9.24 16.38
N ARG A 15 7.07 -9.23 15.15
CA ARG A 15 6.89 -10.42 14.30
C ARG A 15 7.93 -10.53 13.20
N ASN A 16 8.95 -9.67 13.18
CA ASN A 16 9.95 -9.56 12.11
C ASN A 16 9.30 -9.47 10.71
N THR A 17 8.22 -8.69 10.60
CA THR A 17 7.51 -8.45 9.35
C THR A 17 7.32 -6.95 9.13
N VAL A 18 7.05 -6.56 7.89
CA VAL A 18 6.82 -5.17 7.47
C VAL A 18 5.75 -5.16 6.37
N LEU A 19 5.00 -4.07 6.25
CA LEU A 19 4.06 -3.88 5.15
C LEU A 19 4.83 -3.84 3.81
N SER A 20 4.28 -4.52 2.81
CA SER A 20 4.84 -4.50 1.45
C SER A 20 4.57 -3.15 0.78
N GLN A 21 5.63 -2.50 0.32
CA GLN A 21 5.57 -1.23 -0.41
C GLN A 21 6.24 -1.35 -1.77
N ALA A 22 5.60 -0.82 -2.81
CA ALA A 22 6.19 -0.73 -4.12
C ALA A 22 7.12 0.49 -4.23
N PHE A 23 8.22 0.31 -4.96
CA PHE A 23 9.05 1.41 -5.40
C PHE A 23 8.49 2.00 -6.70
N PHE A 24 8.31 3.32 -6.75
CA PHE A 24 7.87 4.02 -7.96
C PHE A 24 9.03 4.73 -8.64
N PHE A 25 9.18 4.50 -9.96
CA PHE A 25 10.17 5.21 -10.78
C PHE A 25 9.84 6.69 -11.04
N ARG A 26 8.59 7.09 -10.78
CA ARG A 26 8.11 8.46 -10.89
C ARG A 26 7.58 8.88 -9.54
N GLU A 27 7.69 10.16 -9.22
CA GLU A 27 7.09 10.72 -8.00
C GLU A 27 5.61 10.36 -7.93
N ASN A 28 5.24 9.65 -6.87
CA ASN A 28 3.88 9.19 -6.62
C ASN A 28 3.41 9.73 -5.27
N PRO A 29 2.26 10.43 -5.20
CA PRO A 29 1.67 10.85 -3.94
C PRO A 29 1.27 9.69 -3.01
N ASN A 30 1.10 8.49 -3.57
CA ASN A 30 0.82 7.29 -2.79
C ASN A 30 2.09 6.83 -2.06
N PRO A 31 2.02 6.50 -0.76
CA PRO A 31 3.16 5.96 -0.01
C PRO A 31 3.61 4.55 -0.47
N GLY A 32 3.04 4.01 -1.55
CA GLY A 32 3.44 2.74 -2.15
C GLY A 32 2.87 1.51 -1.47
N LEU A 33 1.97 1.69 -0.50
CA LEU A 33 1.34 0.56 0.17
C LEU A 33 0.61 -0.33 -0.84
N MET A 34 1.00 -1.60 -0.88
CA MET A 34 0.52 -2.54 -1.88
C MET A 34 -0.40 -3.57 -1.22
N LEU A 35 -1.65 -3.64 -1.68
CA LEU A 35 -2.56 -4.72 -1.31
C LEU A 35 -2.46 -5.83 -2.35
N GLU A 36 -1.97 -6.99 -1.92
CA GLU A 36 -1.86 -8.16 -2.79
C GLU A 36 -3.18 -8.94 -2.83
N THR A 37 -3.69 -9.17 -4.04
CA THR A 37 -4.79 -10.11 -4.24
C THR A 37 -4.24 -11.53 -4.35
N LYS A 38 -4.98 -12.51 -3.83
CA LYS A 38 -4.72 -13.93 -4.10
C LYS A 38 -5.76 -14.45 -5.08
N ARG A 39 -5.34 -15.37 -5.94
CA ARG A 39 -6.28 -16.10 -6.80
C ARG A 39 -7.11 -17.03 -5.92
N ILE A 40 -8.44 -16.96 -6.05
CA ILE A 40 -9.35 -17.90 -5.38
C ILE A 40 -9.20 -19.30 -5.99
N GLU A 41 -9.00 -19.38 -7.31
CA GLU A 41 -8.74 -20.62 -8.05
C GLU A 41 -7.56 -20.49 -9.01
N ILE A 42 -6.72 -21.51 -9.07
CA ILE A 42 -5.50 -21.55 -9.90
C ILE A 42 -5.74 -22.45 -11.12
N VAL A 43 -6.44 -21.90 -12.12
CA VAL A 43 -6.74 -22.59 -13.39
C VAL A 43 -6.07 -21.89 -14.56
N ARG A 44 -5.68 -22.65 -15.60
CA ARG A 44 -5.12 -22.11 -16.85
C ARG A 44 -6.14 -21.20 -17.54
N GLY A 45 -5.67 -20.09 -18.11
CA GLY A 45 -6.50 -19.13 -18.85
C GLY A 45 -7.22 -18.07 -18.01
N LYS A 46 -7.33 -18.23 -16.67
CA LYS A 46 -7.87 -17.17 -15.81
C LYS A 46 -6.82 -16.06 -15.54
N PRO A 47 -7.23 -14.79 -15.36
CA PRO A 47 -6.33 -13.69 -15.03
C PRO A 47 -5.45 -13.98 -13.81
N LYS A 48 -4.25 -13.40 -13.82
CA LYS A 48 -3.32 -13.45 -12.69
C LYS A 48 -3.80 -12.54 -11.57
N ALA A 49 -3.34 -12.80 -10.36
CA ALA A 49 -3.48 -11.85 -9.26
C ALA A 49 -2.83 -10.52 -9.64
N ILE A 50 -3.43 -9.44 -9.17
CA ILE A 50 -2.92 -8.08 -9.32
C ILE A 50 -2.72 -7.44 -7.95
N SER A 51 -1.80 -6.51 -7.89
CA SER A 51 -1.65 -5.63 -6.74
C SER A 51 -2.53 -4.40 -6.89
N VAL A 52 -3.08 -3.93 -5.77
CA VAL A 52 -3.92 -2.73 -5.72
C VAL A 52 -3.22 -1.67 -4.86
N PHE A 53 -3.11 -0.46 -5.40
CA PHE A 53 -2.63 0.71 -4.66
C PHE A 53 -3.84 1.53 -4.18
N PRO A 54 -4.14 1.54 -2.88
CA PRO A 54 -5.36 2.17 -2.40
C PRO A 54 -5.21 3.70 -2.43
N SER A 55 -6.28 4.40 -2.81
CA SER A 55 -6.32 5.88 -2.81
C SER A 55 -6.55 6.47 -1.41
N TYR A 56 -7.03 5.65 -0.48
CA TYR A 56 -7.24 5.97 0.93
C TYR A 56 -6.43 5.02 1.77
N CYS A 57 -5.96 5.46 2.93
CA CYS A 57 -5.29 4.61 3.90
C CYS A 57 -6.25 3.49 4.36
N PRO A 58 -5.89 2.21 4.21
CA PRO A 58 -6.75 1.10 4.62
C PRO A 58 -6.88 0.95 6.14
N PHE A 59 -6.09 1.69 6.93
CA PHE A 59 -6.07 1.63 8.39
C PHE A 59 -6.95 2.72 9.03
N CYS A 60 -6.86 3.96 8.54
CA CYS A 60 -7.59 5.10 9.12
C CYS A 60 -8.64 5.73 8.20
N GLY A 61 -8.67 5.36 6.91
CA GLY A 61 -9.59 5.92 5.92
C GLY A 61 -9.21 7.32 5.39
N GLU A 62 -8.11 7.93 5.86
CA GLU A 62 -7.62 9.21 5.34
C GLU A 62 -7.20 9.09 3.88
N LYS A 63 -7.58 10.05 3.04
CA LYS A 63 -7.19 10.06 1.63
C LYS A 63 -5.70 10.36 1.52
N TYR A 64 -4.97 9.62 0.70
CA TYR A 64 -3.57 10.00 0.44
C TYR A 64 -3.53 11.35 -0.28
N PRO A 65 -2.67 12.28 0.19
CA PRO A 65 -2.61 13.63 -0.35
C PRO A 65 -2.23 13.57 -1.82
N LYS A 66 -2.83 14.45 -2.65
CA LYS A 66 -2.34 14.67 -4.01
C LYS A 66 -1.13 15.61 -3.93
N LYS A 67 -0.24 15.50 -4.91
CA LYS A 67 1.10 16.14 -4.97
C LYS A 67 1.15 17.66 -4.68
N GLU A 68 0.05 18.38 -4.68
CA GLU A 68 0.03 19.84 -4.47
C GLU A 68 0.24 20.27 -3.01
N GLU A 69 0.14 19.36 -2.02
CA GLU A 69 0.10 19.74 -0.58
C GLU A 69 1.34 19.34 0.23
N GLN A 70 2.41 18.85 -0.42
CA GLN A 70 3.67 18.45 0.24
C GLN A 70 4.89 19.21 -0.28
N ALA A 71 4.67 20.45 -0.75
CA ALA A 71 5.71 21.43 -0.97
C ALA A 71 5.33 22.73 -0.24
N SER A 72 5.63 22.79 1.05
CA SER A 72 5.74 24.03 1.83
C SER A 72 6.77 23.82 2.92
#